data_AF-A0A843GMA8-F1
#
_entry.id   AF-A0A843GMA8-F1
#
_cell.length_a   1.000
_cell.length_b   1.000
_cell.length_c   1.000
_cell.angle_alpha   90.00
_cell.angle_beta   90.00
_cell.angle_gamma   90.00
#
_symmetry.space_group_name_H-M   'P 1'
#
loop_
_entity.id
_entity.type
_entity.pdbx_description
1 polymer ?
#
loop_
_entity_poly.entity_id
_entity_poly.type
_entity_poly.pdbx_seq_one_letter_code
_entity_poly.pdbx_strand_id
1 'polypeptide(L)'
;MNVAQMIKELEKMGFKVDARRRTDGGWIIMKINGMSFSGASGNQYAREVLGVQLSQARIEQVHFNVNKYIKGSKKPKDKIDEEMEAELKRVQRLWRKNKVGARITKRKLRWHLKEGGRKEAWDYLKKMSRYGQGYAYEENVLYLAKYIEDVAQGCPANYKDKVLQVAAAVRSKLETFKESWIHDIYSYWYEVIGSNYYEPVIERAINSTYNTMKM
;
A
#
# COMPACT_ATOMS: atom_id res chain seq x y z
N MET A 1 4.55 1.78 -4.18
CA MET A 1 4.92 1.66 -5.61
C MET A 1 4.45 0.31 -6.18
N ASN A 2 3.81 0.30 -7.35
CA ASN A 2 3.43 -0.95 -8.04
C ASN A 2 4.62 -1.52 -8.84
N VAL A 3 4.59 -2.80 -9.21
CA VAL A 3 5.74 -3.47 -9.87
C VAL A 3 6.13 -2.80 -11.20
N ALA A 4 5.16 -2.28 -11.96
CA ALA A 4 5.44 -1.58 -13.22
C ALA A 4 6.21 -0.27 -13.00
N GLN A 5 5.90 0.46 -11.91
CA GLN A 5 6.64 1.64 -11.50
C GLN A 5 8.05 1.27 -11.01
N MET A 6 8.19 0.16 -10.26
CA MET A 6 9.52 -0.30 -9.81
C MET A 6 10.43 -0.62 -10.99
N ILE A 7 9.90 -1.23 -12.05
CA ILE A 7 10.65 -1.52 -13.28
C ILE A 7 11.19 -0.22 -13.89
N LYS A 8 10.33 0.80 -14.04
CA LYS A 8 10.75 2.09 -14.60
C LYS A 8 11.80 2.82 -13.76
N GLU A 9 11.68 2.80 -12.43
CA GLU A 9 12.67 3.42 -11.55
C GLU A 9 14.01 2.68 -11.59
N LEU A 10 14.00 1.34 -11.62
CA LEU A 10 15.21 0.56 -11.83
C LEU A 10 15.88 0.86 -13.18
N GLU A 11 15.10 0.97 -14.26
CA GLU A 11 15.64 1.33 -15.58
C GLU A 11 16.26 2.73 -15.60
N LYS A 12 15.65 3.71 -14.92
CA LYS A 12 16.24 5.06 -14.75
C LYS A 12 17.56 5.04 -13.99
N MET A 13 17.69 4.14 -13.00
CA MET A 13 18.93 3.94 -12.25
C MET A 13 19.98 3.13 -13.05
N GLY A 14 19.71 2.78 -14.31
CA GLY A 14 20.64 2.08 -15.19
C GLY A 14 20.59 0.56 -15.07
N PHE A 15 19.62 -0.01 -14.35
CA PHE A 15 19.45 -1.46 -14.28
C PHE A 15 18.76 -1.99 -15.54
N LYS A 16 19.26 -3.12 -16.07
CA LYS A 16 18.56 -3.88 -17.13
C LYS A 16 17.55 -4.83 -16.48
N VAL A 17 16.26 -4.55 -16.64
CA VAL A 17 15.18 -5.33 -16.04
C VAL A 17 14.44 -6.13 -17.11
N ASP A 18 14.26 -7.42 -16.87
CA ASP A 18 13.41 -8.29 -17.69
C ASP A 18 12.20 -8.71 -16.84
N ALA A 19 10.99 -8.43 -17.34
CA ALA A 19 9.76 -8.67 -16.59
C ALA A 19 8.66 -9.22 -17.47
N ARG A 20 7.87 -10.15 -16.93
CA ARG A 20 6.70 -10.73 -17.61
C ARG A 20 5.40 -10.28 -16.99
N ARG A 21 4.37 -10.17 -17.82
CA ARG A 21 2.99 -9.98 -17.38
C ARG A 21 2.38 -11.32 -16.99
N ARG A 22 1.71 -11.37 -15.84
CA ARG A 22 0.91 -12.51 -15.36
C ARG A 22 -0.45 -12.49 -16.05
N THR A 23 -1.11 -13.66 -16.06
CA THR A 23 -2.49 -13.83 -16.54
C THR A 23 -3.52 -13.02 -15.75
N ASP A 24 -3.22 -12.65 -14.50
CA ASP A 24 -4.05 -11.76 -13.67
C ASP A 24 -3.75 -10.26 -13.89
N GLY A 25 -2.94 -9.91 -14.91
CA GLY A 25 -2.61 -8.54 -15.27
C GLY A 25 -1.46 -7.92 -14.46
N GLY A 26 -0.95 -8.59 -13.41
CA GLY A 26 0.20 -8.13 -12.62
C GLY A 26 1.55 -8.36 -13.32
N TRP A 27 2.61 -7.71 -12.82
CA TRP A 27 3.99 -7.89 -13.33
C TRP A 27 4.85 -8.75 -12.39
N ILE A 28 5.73 -9.55 -12.98
CA ILE A 28 6.79 -10.30 -12.30
C ILE A 28 8.12 -9.96 -12.95
N ILE A 29 9.05 -9.46 -12.15
CA ILE A 29 10.44 -9.28 -12.56
C ILE A 29 11.14 -10.63 -12.55
N MET A 30 11.68 -11.00 -13.71
CA MET A 30 12.37 -12.25 -13.99
C MET A 30 13.88 -12.08 -13.90
N LYS A 31 14.42 -10.92 -14.33
CA LYS A 31 15.87 -10.63 -14.26
C LYS A 31 16.15 -9.17 -13.95
N ILE A 32 17.24 -8.91 -13.22
CA ILE A 32 17.81 -7.56 -13.00
C ILE A 32 19.34 -7.67 -13.16
N ASN A 33 19.95 -6.92 -14.08
CA ASN A 33 21.39 -6.94 -14.36
C ASN A 33 21.98 -8.35 -14.55
N GLY A 34 21.24 -9.23 -15.24
CA GLY A 34 21.66 -10.62 -15.49
C GLY A 34 21.40 -11.59 -14.33
N MET A 35 21.10 -11.10 -13.12
CA MET A 35 20.63 -11.95 -12.03
C MET A 35 19.21 -12.44 -12.33
N SER A 36 19.02 -13.76 -12.29
CA SER A 36 17.73 -14.39 -12.58
C SER A 36 16.97 -14.69 -11.29
N PHE A 37 15.68 -14.40 -11.28
CA PHE A 37 14.80 -14.53 -10.13
C PHE A 37 13.63 -15.46 -10.44
N SER A 38 13.19 -16.20 -9.43
CA SER A 38 12.04 -17.11 -9.52
C SER A 38 10.80 -16.54 -8.83
N GLY A 39 9.67 -16.53 -9.53
CA GLY A 39 8.38 -16.12 -8.95
C GLY A 39 8.37 -14.68 -8.45
N ALA A 40 8.10 -14.46 -7.16
CA ALA A 40 7.99 -13.12 -6.58
C ALA A 40 9.33 -12.54 -6.08
N SER A 41 10.41 -13.31 -6.09
CA SER A 41 11.72 -12.90 -5.55
C SER A 41 12.32 -11.70 -6.28
N GLY A 42 12.15 -11.60 -7.61
CA GLY A 42 12.62 -10.44 -8.37
C GLY A 42 11.89 -9.16 -8.00
N ASN A 43 10.59 -9.26 -7.67
CA ASN A 43 9.83 -8.12 -7.16
C ASN A 43 10.25 -7.72 -5.74
N GLN A 44 10.79 -8.65 -4.95
CA GLN A 44 11.30 -8.36 -3.61
C GLN A 44 12.67 -7.71 -3.68
N TYR A 45 13.58 -8.26 -4.49
CA TYR A 45 14.89 -7.66 -4.74
C TYR A 45 14.75 -6.23 -5.30
N ALA A 46 13.85 -6.02 -6.26
CA ALA A 46 13.54 -4.68 -6.78
C ALA A 46 13.08 -3.69 -5.68
N ARG A 47 12.35 -4.18 -4.68
CA ARG A 47 11.92 -3.36 -3.54
C ARG A 47 13.08 -3.01 -2.62
N GLU A 48 13.94 -3.97 -2.33
CA GLU A 48 15.12 -3.79 -1.49
C GLU A 48 16.07 -2.78 -2.12
N VAL A 49 16.33 -2.89 -3.42
CA VAL A 49 17.17 -1.94 -4.18
C VAL A 49 16.58 -0.53 -4.16
N LEU A 50 15.25 -0.40 -4.29
CA LEU A 50 14.57 0.90 -4.32
C LEU A 50 14.18 1.41 -2.93
N GLY A 51 14.50 0.68 -1.85
CA GLY A 51 14.09 1.03 -0.48
C GLY A 51 12.57 1.05 -0.25
N VAL A 52 11.77 0.43 -1.12
CA VAL A 52 10.31 0.50 -1.06
C VAL A 52 9.72 -0.66 -0.29
N GLN A 53 9.17 -0.38 0.89
CA GLN A 53 8.47 -1.39 1.68
C GLN A 53 7.07 -1.69 1.12
N LEU A 54 6.64 -2.95 1.27
CA LEU A 54 5.24 -3.32 1.05
C LEU A 54 4.39 -2.75 2.18
N SER A 55 3.15 -2.34 1.90
CA SER A 55 2.20 -2.07 2.97
C SER A 55 1.97 -3.34 3.80
N GLN A 56 1.72 -3.20 5.10
CA GLN A 56 1.52 -4.33 6.00
C GLN A 56 0.41 -5.28 5.48
N ALA A 57 -0.68 -4.73 4.94
CA ALA A 57 -1.75 -5.52 4.31
C ALA A 57 -1.26 -6.36 3.10
N ARG A 58 -0.28 -5.85 2.35
CA ARG A 58 0.32 -6.58 1.21
C ARG A 58 1.36 -7.59 1.69
N ILE A 59 2.12 -7.29 2.74
CA ILE A 59 3.00 -8.24 3.44
C ILE A 59 2.17 -9.40 3.97
N GLU A 60 1.13 -9.13 4.75
CA GLU A 60 0.17 -10.12 5.27
C GLU A 60 -0.44 -10.96 4.14
N GLN A 61 -0.82 -10.33 3.01
CA GLN A 61 -1.33 -11.06 1.86
C GLN A 61 -0.28 -11.98 1.21
N VAL A 62 0.97 -11.52 1.11
CA VAL A 62 2.09 -12.32 0.58
C VAL A 62 2.39 -13.47 1.53
N HIS A 63 2.56 -13.22 2.83
CA HIS A 63 2.75 -14.25 3.86
C HIS A 63 1.61 -15.27 3.86
N PHE A 64 0.36 -14.80 3.82
CA PHE A 64 -0.81 -15.68 3.72
C PHE A 64 -0.78 -16.53 2.45
N ASN A 65 -0.42 -15.95 1.30
CA ASN A 65 -0.34 -16.67 0.03
C ASN A 65 0.81 -17.68 0.02
N VAL A 66 1.98 -17.32 0.52
CA VAL A 66 3.12 -18.24 0.68
C VAL A 66 2.72 -19.40 1.58
N ASN A 67 2.21 -19.11 2.78
CA ASN A 67 1.76 -20.13 3.73
C ASN A 67 0.59 -20.97 3.21
N LYS A 68 -0.24 -20.44 2.30
CA LYS A 68 -1.32 -21.18 1.64
C LYS A 68 -0.80 -22.30 0.72
N TYR A 69 0.38 -22.14 0.13
CA TYR A 69 0.94 -23.05 -0.87
C TYR A 69 2.18 -23.84 -0.40
N ILE A 70 2.65 -23.63 0.84
CA ILE A 70 3.59 -24.55 1.47
C ILE A 70 2.93 -25.94 1.55
N LYS A 71 3.40 -26.91 0.76
CA LYS A 71 2.98 -28.31 0.84
C LYS A 71 3.10 -28.77 2.31
N GLY A 72 1.99 -29.16 2.92
CA GLY A 72 1.94 -29.65 4.30
C GLY A 72 1.41 -28.66 5.36
N SER A 73 1.17 -27.39 5.03
CA SER A 73 0.58 -26.46 6.00
C SER A 73 -0.88 -26.82 6.29
N LYS A 74 -1.16 -27.26 7.53
CA LYS A 74 -2.54 -27.53 7.97
C LYS A 74 -3.34 -26.23 7.95
N LYS A 75 -4.49 -26.23 7.26
CA LYS A 75 -5.41 -25.09 7.26
C LYS A 75 -5.78 -24.75 8.71
N PRO A 76 -5.76 -23.46 9.12
CA PRO A 76 -6.25 -23.05 10.42
C PRO A 76 -7.69 -23.53 10.63
N LYS A 77 -7.94 -24.26 11.72
CA LYS A 77 -9.23 -24.86 12.07
C LYS A 77 -9.84 -24.21 13.32
N ASP A 78 -9.20 -23.17 13.84
CA ASP A 78 -9.64 -22.45 15.03
C ASP A 78 -11.12 -22.06 14.92
N LYS A 79 -11.85 -22.31 16.00
CA LYS A 79 -13.28 -22.03 16.06
C LYS A 79 -13.44 -20.51 16.08
N ILE A 80 -14.08 -19.99 15.04
CA ILE A 80 -14.55 -18.60 15.04
C ILE A 80 -15.84 -18.61 15.86
N ASP A 81 -15.97 -17.68 16.79
CA ASP A 81 -17.20 -17.51 17.55
C ASP A 81 -18.30 -16.86 16.69
N GLU A 82 -19.52 -16.87 17.22
CA GLU A 82 -20.68 -16.34 16.49
C GLU A 82 -20.57 -14.84 16.26
N GLU A 83 -20.00 -14.11 17.23
CA GLU A 83 -19.81 -12.66 17.18
C GLU A 83 -18.87 -12.24 16.04
N MET A 84 -17.66 -12.81 15.94
CA MET A 84 -16.76 -12.50 14.83
C MET A 84 -17.28 -13.02 13.50
N GLU A 85 -18.03 -14.13 13.48
CA GLU A 85 -18.63 -14.61 12.24
C GLU A 85 -19.71 -13.65 11.73
N ALA A 86 -20.54 -13.10 12.62
CA ALA A 86 -21.50 -12.07 12.28
C ALA A 86 -20.80 -10.81 11.76
N GLU A 87 -19.75 -10.36 12.43
CA GLU A 87 -18.97 -9.20 12.01
C GLU A 87 -18.30 -9.42 10.65
N LEU A 88 -17.67 -10.58 10.44
CA LEU A 88 -17.08 -10.94 9.16
C LEU A 88 -18.13 -10.87 8.03
N LYS A 89 -19.35 -11.36 8.26
CA LYS A 89 -20.44 -11.26 7.28
C LYS A 89 -20.83 -9.80 7.03
N ARG A 90 -20.90 -8.97 8.08
CA ARG A 90 -21.18 -7.53 7.97
C ARG A 90 -20.14 -6.84 7.09
N VAL A 91 -18.85 -7.05 7.37
CA VAL A 91 -17.75 -6.47 6.59
C VAL A 91 -17.75 -6.99 5.15
N GLN A 92 -17.99 -8.28 4.93
CA GLN A 92 -18.09 -8.84 3.58
C GLN A 92 -19.24 -8.21 2.77
N ARG A 93 -20.40 -7.96 3.39
CA ARG A 93 -21.53 -7.26 2.74
C ARG A 93 -21.15 -5.83 2.38
N LEU A 94 -20.50 -5.12 3.30
CA LEU A 94 -19.99 -3.77 3.05
C LEU A 94 -19.04 -3.73 1.85
N TRP A 95 -18.09 -4.67 1.79
CA TRP A 95 -17.14 -4.76 0.69
C TRP A 95 -17.81 -5.05 -0.66
N ARG A 96 -18.83 -5.91 -0.67
CA ARG A 96 -19.64 -6.16 -1.88
C ARG A 96 -20.39 -4.92 -2.31
N LYS A 97 -21.04 -4.21 -1.37
CA LYS A 97 -21.76 -2.96 -1.63
C LYS A 97 -20.83 -1.92 -2.25
N ASN A 98 -19.61 -1.80 -1.72
CA ASN A 98 -18.63 -0.81 -2.15
C ASN A 98 -17.67 -1.32 -3.24
N LYS A 99 -17.95 -2.49 -3.83
CA LYS A 99 -17.18 -3.09 -4.94
C LYS A 99 -15.67 -3.18 -4.68
N VAL A 100 -15.27 -3.45 -3.43
CA VAL A 100 -13.85 -3.61 -3.06
C VAL A 100 -13.30 -4.86 -3.71
N GLY A 101 -12.23 -4.73 -4.52
CA GLY A 101 -11.69 -5.82 -5.34
C GLY A 101 -11.02 -6.97 -4.58
N ALA A 102 -10.71 -6.78 -3.29
CA ALA A 102 -10.11 -7.81 -2.44
C ALA A 102 -11.18 -8.68 -1.76
N ARG A 103 -10.81 -9.88 -1.31
CA ARG A 103 -11.72 -10.79 -0.57
C ARG A 103 -11.23 -10.99 0.87
N ILE A 104 -12.11 -10.70 1.82
CA ILE A 104 -11.98 -11.14 3.22
C ILE A 104 -12.60 -12.53 3.34
N THR A 105 -11.90 -13.46 3.98
CA THR A 105 -12.35 -14.86 4.08
C THR A 105 -12.25 -15.35 5.51
N LYS A 106 -13.08 -16.35 5.87
CA LYS A 106 -12.97 -17.06 7.15
C LYS A 106 -11.56 -17.58 7.40
N ARG A 107 -10.85 -17.99 6.34
CA ARG A 107 -9.48 -18.50 6.43
C ARG A 107 -8.48 -17.43 6.89
N LYS A 108 -8.61 -16.19 6.42
CA LYS A 108 -7.76 -15.08 6.88
C LYS A 108 -8.05 -14.75 8.34
N LEU A 109 -9.32 -14.69 8.70
CA LEU A 109 -9.74 -14.45 10.09
C LEU A 109 -9.17 -15.52 11.04
N ARG A 110 -9.25 -16.81 10.67
CA ARG A 110 -8.65 -17.89 11.46
C ARG A 110 -7.14 -17.81 11.55
N TRP A 111 -6.48 -17.24 10.55
CA TRP A 111 -5.03 -17.05 10.60
C TRP A 111 -4.67 -16.01 11.68
N HIS A 112 -5.34 -14.85 11.71
CA HIS A 112 -5.15 -13.87 12.78
C HIS A 112 -5.54 -14.41 14.16
N LEU A 113 -6.60 -15.22 14.25
CA LEU A 113 -6.96 -15.92 15.50
C LEU A 113 -5.84 -16.85 15.99
N LYS A 114 -5.18 -17.55 15.06
CA LYS A 114 -4.12 -18.49 15.41
C LYS A 114 -2.82 -17.79 15.83
N GLU A 115 -2.45 -16.72 15.13
CA GLU A 115 -1.16 -16.03 15.34
C GLU A 115 -1.18 -15.10 16.56
N GLY A 116 -2.23 -14.31 16.77
CA GLY A 116 -2.32 -13.38 17.91
C GLY A 116 -3.67 -13.35 18.61
N GLY A 117 -4.47 -14.41 18.46
CA GLY A 117 -5.65 -14.64 19.27
C GLY A 117 -6.83 -13.73 18.93
N ARG A 118 -7.77 -13.64 19.88
CA ARG A 118 -9.05 -12.94 19.72
C ARG A 118 -8.86 -11.45 19.37
N LYS A 119 -7.93 -10.78 20.05
CA LYS A 119 -7.72 -9.33 19.90
C LYS A 119 -7.25 -8.98 18.49
N GLU A 120 -6.22 -9.67 17.99
CA GLU A 120 -5.70 -9.43 16.65
C GLU A 120 -6.74 -9.70 15.56
N ALA A 121 -7.53 -10.77 15.72
CA ALA A 121 -8.61 -11.09 14.80
C ALA A 121 -9.69 -9.99 14.72
N TRP A 122 -10.01 -9.36 15.86
CA TRP A 122 -10.93 -8.22 15.91
C TRP A 122 -10.34 -6.96 15.29
N ASP A 123 -9.08 -6.66 15.59
CA ASP A 123 -8.39 -5.50 15.02
C ASP A 123 -8.28 -5.64 13.49
N TYR A 124 -8.03 -6.84 13.00
CA TYR A 124 -8.13 -7.18 11.57
C TYR A 124 -9.52 -6.87 11.01
N LEU A 125 -10.61 -7.33 11.65
CA LEU A 125 -11.97 -7.07 11.19
C LEU A 125 -12.31 -5.57 11.19
N LYS A 126 -11.89 -4.82 12.20
CA LYS A 126 -12.06 -3.36 12.27
C LYS A 126 -11.31 -2.66 11.14
N LYS A 127 -10.05 -3.02 10.92
CA LYS A 127 -9.22 -2.51 9.81
C LYS A 127 -9.86 -2.79 8.45
N MET A 128 -10.35 -4.02 8.27
CA MET A 128 -11.07 -4.39 7.06
C MET A 128 -12.40 -3.66 6.91
N SER A 129 -13.15 -3.41 8.00
CA SER A 129 -14.37 -2.60 7.98
C SER A 129 -14.08 -1.18 7.50
N ARG A 130 -13.07 -0.52 8.05
CA ARG A 130 -12.66 0.84 7.66
C ARG A 130 -12.24 0.89 6.18
N TYR A 131 -11.43 -0.05 5.73
CA TYR A 131 -11.09 -0.15 4.30
C TYR A 131 -12.33 -0.37 3.43
N GLY A 132 -13.27 -1.17 3.91
CA GLY A 132 -14.57 -1.36 3.27
C GLY A 132 -15.38 -0.08 3.12
N GLN A 133 -15.21 0.89 4.03
CA GLN A 133 -15.85 2.21 3.96
C GLN A 133 -15.10 3.18 3.03
N GLY A 134 -13.98 2.78 2.44
CA GLY A 134 -13.18 3.61 1.55
C GLY A 134 -12.03 4.36 2.24
N TYR A 135 -11.78 4.11 3.52
CA TYR A 135 -10.61 4.64 4.20
C TYR A 135 -9.35 3.89 3.77
N ALA A 136 -8.25 4.62 3.71
CA ALA A 136 -6.95 4.05 3.42
C ALA A 136 -6.45 3.19 4.57
N TYR A 137 -5.53 2.28 4.24
CA TYR A 137 -4.67 1.70 5.26
C TYR A 137 -3.73 2.78 5.81
N GLU A 138 -3.62 2.86 7.13
CA GLU A 138 -2.79 3.85 7.85
C GLU A 138 -1.34 3.82 7.35
N GLU A 139 -0.82 2.64 7.03
CA GLU A 139 0.52 2.47 6.48
C GLU A 139 0.68 3.15 5.11
N ASN A 140 -0.36 3.14 4.27
CA ASN A 140 -0.32 3.83 2.99
C ASN A 140 -0.31 5.35 3.18
N VAL A 141 -1.04 5.86 4.18
CA VAL A 141 -1.08 7.29 4.52
C VAL A 141 0.28 7.74 5.07
N LEU A 142 0.89 6.96 5.96
CA LEU A 142 2.23 7.24 6.49
C LEU A 142 3.28 7.20 5.39
N TYR A 143 3.19 6.25 4.46
CA TYR A 143 4.06 6.20 3.30
C TYR A 143 3.92 7.45 2.42
N LEU A 144 2.68 7.89 2.15
CA LEU A 144 2.43 9.11 1.39
C LEU A 144 3.01 10.33 2.10
N ALA A 145 2.80 10.46 3.41
CA ALA A 145 3.38 11.55 4.19
C ALA A 145 4.91 11.54 4.13
N LYS A 146 5.53 10.37 4.29
CA LYS A 146 6.99 10.22 4.21
C LYS A 146 7.54 10.59 2.83
N TYR A 147 6.84 10.19 1.77
CA TYR A 147 7.19 10.58 0.40
C TYR A 147 7.18 12.11 0.23
N ILE A 148 6.19 12.81 0.78
CA ILE A 148 6.11 14.28 0.75
C ILE A 148 7.27 14.90 1.56
N GLU A 149 7.65 14.33 2.70
CA GLU A 149 8.81 14.79 3.48
C GLU A 149 10.13 14.63 2.72
N ASP A 150 10.29 13.52 1.99
CA ASP A 150 11.49 13.27 1.21
C ASP A 150 11.59 14.27 0.05
N VAL A 151 10.46 14.64 -0.57
CA VAL A 151 10.40 15.76 -1.53
C VAL A 151 10.85 17.06 -0.87
N ALA A 152 10.44 17.34 0.36
CA ALA A 152 10.82 18.56 1.08
C ALA A 152 12.33 18.73 1.27
N GLN A 153 13.09 17.63 1.36
CA GLN A 153 14.56 17.71 1.51
C GLN A 153 15.26 18.24 0.26
N GLY A 154 14.67 18.05 -0.92
CA GLY A 154 15.18 18.60 -2.18
C GLY A 154 14.59 19.95 -2.57
N CYS A 155 13.55 20.42 -1.88
CA CYS A 155 12.94 21.71 -2.15
C CYS A 155 13.82 22.89 -1.68
N PRO A 156 13.74 24.04 -2.35
CA PRO A 156 14.26 25.31 -1.84
C PRO A 156 13.80 25.63 -0.41
N ALA A 157 14.65 26.29 0.38
CA ALA A 157 14.43 26.52 1.82
C ALA A 157 13.10 27.24 2.12
N ASN A 158 12.68 28.17 1.25
CA ASN A 158 11.40 28.90 1.33
C ASN A 158 10.15 27.99 1.19
N TYR A 159 10.28 26.80 0.61
CA TYR A 159 9.19 25.83 0.45
C TYR A 159 9.31 24.61 1.36
N LYS A 160 10.49 24.31 1.88
CA LYS A 160 10.73 23.15 2.75
C LYS A 160 9.70 23.06 3.88
N ASP A 161 9.50 24.15 4.62
CA ASP A 161 8.56 24.17 5.74
C ASP A 161 7.10 24.01 5.30
N LYS A 162 6.72 24.61 4.17
CA LYS A 162 5.36 24.47 3.61
C LYS A 162 5.09 23.02 3.19
N VAL A 163 6.05 22.35 2.57
CA VAL A 163 5.93 20.94 2.17
C VAL A 163 5.84 20.03 3.41
N LEU A 164 6.66 20.29 4.44
CA LEU A 164 6.59 19.54 5.70
C LEU A 164 5.24 19.72 6.41
N GLN A 165 4.65 20.91 6.36
CA GLN A 165 3.29 21.15 6.88
C GLN A 165 2.24 20.31 6.14
N VAL A 166 2.37 20.13 4.82
CA VAL A 166 1.47 19.24 4.09
C VAL A 166 1.61 17.79 4.55
N ALA A 167 2.84 17.29 4.72
CA ALA A 167 3.06 15.95 5.24
C ALA A 167 2.45 15.78 6.65
N ALA A 168 2.58 16.78 7.52
CA ALA A 168 1.95 16.78 8.83
C ALA A 168 0.41 16.77 8.76
N ALA A 169 -0.19 17.53 7.84
CA ALA A 169 -1.63 17.52 7.59
C ALA A 169 -2.14 16.17 7.05
N VAL A 170 -1.35 15.48 6.21
CA VAL A 170 -1.65 14.11 5.79
C VAL A 170 -1.66 13.16 6.99
N ARG A 171 -0.65 13.26 7.88
CA ARG A 171 -0.58 12.44 9.10
C ARG A 171 -1.69 12.70 10.09
N SER A 172 -2.12 13.95 10.27
CA SER A 172 -3.19 14.28 11.23
C SER A 172 -4.53 13.65 10.85
N LYS A 173 -4.70 13.25 9.58
CA LYS A 173 -5.87 12.54 9.06
C LYS A 173 -5.68 11.03 8.96
N LEU A 174 -4.67 10.44 9.62
CA LEU A 174 -4.31 9.02 9.53
C LEU A 174 -5.52 8.09 9.57
N GLU A 175 -6.45 8.31 10.51
CA GLU A 175 -7.59 7.42 10.71
C GLU A 175 -8.75 7.64 9.73
N THR A 176 -8.83 8.81 9.11
CA THR A 176 -9.97 9.23 8.28
C THR A 176 -9.60 9.48 6.82
N PHE A 177 -8.35 9.22 6.45
CA PHE A 177 -7.85 9.42 5.10
C PHE A 177 -8.59 8.50 4.12
N LYS A 178 -9.14 9.05 3.04
CA LYS A 178 -9.80 8.22 2.01
C LYS A 178 -8.75 7.60 1.10
N GLU A 179 -8.91 6.31 0.77
CA GLU A 179 -8.04 5.60 -0.17
C GLU A 179 -8.04 6.28 -1.55
N SER A 180 -9.18 6.83 -1.97
CA SER A 180 -9.30 7.56 -3.24
C SER A 180 -8.38 8.78 -3.33
N TRP A 181 -8.10 9.44 -2.20
CA TRP A 181 -7.24 10.63 -2.19
C TRP A 181 -5.76 10.32 -2.44
N ILE A 182 -5.31 9.10 -2.12
CA ILE A 182 -3.89 8.74 -2.19
C ILE A 182 -3.38 8.91 -3.62
N HIS A 183 -4.14 8.43 -4.60
CA HIS A 183 -3.71 8.49 -6.00
C HIS A 183 -3.55 9.94 -6.48
N ASP A 184 -4.55 10.78 -6.21
CA ASP A 184 -4.57 12.17 -6.64
C ASP A 184 -3.41 12.94 -6.00
N ILE A 185 -3.25 12.83 -4.68
CA ILE A 185 -2.19 13.51 -3.94
C ILE A 185 -0.81 13.04 -4.43
N TYR A 186 -0.61 11.73 -4.57
CA TYR A 186 0.66 11.19 -5.07
C TYR A 186 1.00 11.71 -6.47
N SER A 187 0.01 11.88 -7.34
CA SER A 187 0.21 12.39 -8.70
C SER A 187 0.77 13.82 -8.70
N TYR A 188 0.25 14.70 -7.83
CA TYR A 188 0.76 16.07 -7.70
C TYR A 188 2.20 16.10 -7.22
N TRP A 189 2.53 15.29 -6.21
CA TRP A 189 3.90 15.25 -5.66
C TRP A 189 4.89 14.53 -6.58
N TYR A 190 4.43 13.61 -7.42
CA TYR A 190 5.26 13.02 -8.48
C TYR A 190 5.67 14.05 -9.54
N GLU A 191 4.76 14.97 -9.89
CA GLU A 191 5.07 16.06 -10.82
C GLU A 191 6.14 17.03 -10.28
N VAL A 192 6.17 17.28 -8.97
CA VAL A 192 7.20 18.10 -8.33
C VAL A 192 8.60 17.52 -8.58
N ILE A 193 8.76 16.19 -8.39
CA ILE A 193 10.03 15.51 -8.66
C ILE A 193 10.35 15.55 -10.16
N GLY A 194 9.37 15.26 -11.01
CA GLY A 194 9.56 15.21 -12.47
C GLY A 194 9.88 16.57 -13.12
N SER A 195 9.59 17.68 -12.44
CA SER A 195 9.81 19.05 -12.94
C SER A 195 11.07 19.72 -12.40
N ASN A 196 11.93 18.99 -11.66
CA ASN A 196 13.12 19.53 -11.00
C ASN A 196 12.81 20.72 -10.05
N TYR A 197 11.77 20.58 -9.21
CA TYR A 197 11.44 21.56 -8.14
C TYR A 197 11.07 22.98 -8.63
N TYR A 198 10.23 23.07 -9.66
CA TYR A 198 9.68 24.33 -10.15
C TYR A 198 8.63 24.93 -9.19
N GLU A 199 8.82 26.18 -8.76
CA GLU A 199 8.01 26.80 -7.68
C GLU A 199 6.49 26.73 -7.92
N PRO A 200 5.95 27.08 -9.11
CA PRO A 200 4.52 26.98 -9.37
C PRO A 200 3.97 25.55 -9.28
N VAL A 201 4.79 24.54 -9.57
CA VAL A 201 4.39 23.12 -9.46
C VAL A 201 4.31 22.71 -8.00
N ILE A 202 5.25 23.17 -7.16
CA ILE A 202 5.22 22.94 -5.71
C ILE A 202 3.97 23.56 -5.10
N GLU A 203 3.67 24.82 -5.42
CA GLU A 203 2.47 25.51 -4.90
C GLU A 203 1.18 24.83 -5.32
N ARG A 204 1.09 24.41 -6.58
CA ARG A 204 -0.06 23.65 -7.06
C ARG A 204 -0.20 22.33 -6.31
N ALA A 205 0.89 21.60 -6.07
CA ALA A 205 0.84 20.34 -5.34
C ALA A 205 0.37 20.51 -3.89
N ILE A 206 0.85 21.56 -3.21
CA ILE A 206 0.40 21.93 -1.86
C ILE A 206 -1.12 22.21 -1.86
N ASN A 207 -1.57 23.11 -2.73
CA ASN A 207 -2.97 23.54 -2.80
C ASN A 207 -3.90 22.39 -3.17
N SER A 208 -3.54 21.61 -4.19
CA SER A 208 -4.32 20.45 -4.60
C SER A 208 -4.41 19.41 -3.49
N THR A 209 -3.32 19.17 -2.73
CA THR A 209 -3.37 18.24 -1.59
C THR A 209 -4.37 18.67 -0.54
N TYR A 210 -4.36 19.95 -0.14
CA TYR A 210 -5.33 20.47 0.82
C TYR A 210 -6.77 20.42 0.29
N ASN A 211 -6.97 20.74 -0.98
CA ASN A 211 -8.30 20.71 -1.59
C ASN A 211 -8.86 19.29 -1.68
N THR A 212 -8.04 18.31 -2.08
CA THR A 212 -8.43 16.88 -2.11
C THR A 212 -8.88 16.42 -0.72
N MET A 213 -8.16 16.79 0.35
CA MET A 213 -8.51 16.39 1.72
C MET A 213 -9.74 17.11 2.32
N LYS A 214 -10.28 18.12 1.63
CA LYS A 214 -11.52 18.83 2.01
C LYS A 214 -12.78 18.20 1.36
N MET A 215 -12.63 17.35 0.34
CA MET A 215 -13.73 16.68 -0.40
C MET A 215 -14.11 15.33 0.21
#